data_AF-A0A2C9KY94-F1
#
_entry.id   AF-A0A2C9KY94-F1
#
_cell.length_a   1.000
_cell.length_b   1.000
_cell.length_c   1.000
_cell.angle_alpha   90.00
_cell.angle_beta   90.00
_cell.angle_gamma   90.00
#
_symmetry.space_group_name_H-M   'P 1'
#
loop_
_entity.id
_entity.type
_entity.pdbx_description
1 polymer ?
#
loop_
_entity_poly.entity_id
_entity_poly.type
_entity_poly.pdbx_seq_one_letter_code
_entity_poly.pdbx_strand_id
1 'polypeptide(L)'
;MSATFRNVWDTLMKSKFLRRGIPFIIFVGAGSYYLKQFASIRYEFRQGKKLTPEEAEKLGIKTVDADAVCEEMLKEIEKKDLDDWQNIRGPRPWEDSKTMQAQQREKSAIR
;
A
#
# COMPACT_ATOMS: atom_id res chain seq x y z
N MET A 1 -51.80 -13.61 -17.39
CA MET A 1 -50.95 -12.57 -16.76
C MET A 1 -49.72 -12.16 -17.59
N SER A 2 -49.58 -12.55 -18.87
CA SER A 2 -48.37 -12.20 -19.67
C SER A 2 -48.61 -11.10 -20.72
N ALA A 3 -49.86 -10.81 -21.08
CA ALA A 3 -50.20 -9.79 -22.06
C ALA A 3 -50.16 -8.37 -21.47
N THR A 4 -50.64 -8.20 -20.24
CA THR A 4 -50.62 -6.91 -19.53
C THR A 4 -49.19 -6.44 -19.25
N PHE A 5 -48.32 -7.35 -18.83
CA PHE A 5 -46.92 -7.03 -18.54
C PHE A 5 -46.14 -6.57 -19.78
N ARG A 6 -46.34 -7.24 -20.92
CA ARG A 6 -45.72 -6.84 -22.20
C ARG A 6 -46.21 -5.48 -22.67
N ASN A 7 -47.52 -5.22 -22.57
CA ASN A 7 -48.10 -3.95 -22.99
C ASN A 7 -47.61 -2.76 -22.13
N VAL A 8 -47.45 -2.99 -20.81
CA VAL A 8 -46.88 -2.00 -19.90
C VAL A 8 -45.39 -1.78 -20.20
N TRP A 9 -44.64 -2.85 -20.45
CA TRP A 9 -43.22 -2.79 -20.83
C TRP A 9 -42.99 -2.00 -22.12
N ASP A 10 -43.80 -2.26 -23.15
CA ASP A 10 -43.72 -1.57 -24.44
C ASP A 10 -44.07 -0.09 -24.31
N THR A 11 -45.06 0.24 -23.48
CA THR A 11 -45.43 1.63 -23.20
C THR A 11 -44.32 2.36 -22.42
N LEU A 12 -43.69 1.68 -21.47
CA LEU A 12 -42.60 2.22 -20.65
C LEU A 12 -41.33 2.49 -21.48
N MET A 13 -40.96 1.53 -22.33
CA MET A 13 -39.83 1.59 -23.26
C MET A 13 -40.05 2.56 -24.44
N LYS A 14 -41.29 3.02 -24.68
CA LYS A 14 -41.61 4.01 -25.72
C LYS A 14 -41.19 5.42 -25.34
N SER A 15 -41.07 5.73 -24.05
CA SER A 15 -40.64 7.06 -23.59
C SER A 15 -39.14 7.29 -23.85
N LYS A 16 -38.79 8.42 -24.44
CA LYS A 16 -37.39 8.79 -24.75
C LYS A 16 -36.53 8.95 -23.49
N PHE A 17 -37.17 9.33 -22.38
CA PHE A 17 -36.52 9.50 -21.08
C PHE A 17 -36.13 8.16 -20.45
N LEU A 18 -37.06 7.20 -20.34
CA LEU A 18 -36.74 5.91 -19.72
C LEU A 18 -35.84 5.05 -20.60
N ARG A 19 -36.00 5.11 -21.93
CA ARG A 19 -35.12 4.38 -22.86
C ARG A 19 -33.64 4.78 -22.73
N ARG A 20 -33.36 6.05 -22.43
CA ARG A 20 -31.98 6.56 -22.26
C ARG A 20 -31.54 6.56 -20.79
N GLY A 21 -32.47 6.76 -19.86
CA GLY A 21 -32.19 6.83 -18.42
C GLY A 21 -32.00 5.47 -17.76
N ILE A 22 -32.73 4.43 -18.19
CA ILE A 22 -32.60 3.07 -17.62
C ILE A 22 -31.16 2.54 -17.79
N PRO A 23 -30.55 2.58 -18.99
CA PRO A 23 -29.14 2.17 -19.15
C PRO A 23 -28.18 2.96 -18.26
N PHE A 24 -28.43 4.26 -18.06
CA PHE A 24 -27.59 5.11 -17.21
C PHE A 24 -27.71 4.74 -15.73
N ILE A 25 -28.94 4.53 -15.22
CA ILE A 25 -29.16 4.13 -13.82
C ILE A 25 -28.57 2.75 -13.56
N ILE A 26 -28.75 1.80 -14.49
CA ILE A 26 -28.12 0.48 -14.41
C ILE A 26 -26.59 0.63 -14.40
N PHE A 27 -26.03 1.46 -15.27
CA PHE A 27 -24.58 1.70 -15.31
C PHE A 27 -24.05 2.26 -13.99
N VAL A 28 -24.72 3.25 -13.40
CA VAL A 28 -24.30 3.84 -12.12
C VAL A 28 -24.46 2.83 -10.97
N GLY A 29 -25.60 2.15 -10.89
CA GLY A 29 -25.87 1.15 -9.85
C GLY A 29 -24.91 -0.03 -9.94
N ALA A 30 -24.85 -0.68 -11.10
CA ALA A 30 -23.94 -1.78 -11.36
C ALA A 30 -22.48 -1.35 -11.21
N GLY A 31 -22.09 -0.20 -11.77
CA GLY A 31 -20.73 0.32 -11.67
C GLY A 31 -20.27 0.51 -10.22
N SER A 32 -21.12 1.07 -9.36
CA SER A 32 -20.79 1.24 -7.94
C SER A 32 -20.57 -0.09 -7.21
N TYR A 33 -21.39 -1.11 -7.52
CA TYR A 33 -21.25 -2.45 -6.97
C TYR A 33 -20.00 -3.17 -7.51
N TYR A 34 -19.77 -3.10 -8.83
CA TYR A 34 -18.66 -3.77 -9.51
C TYR A 34 -17.30 -3.17 -9.14
N LEU A 35 -17.19 -1.84 -8.97
CA LEU A 35 -15.93 -1.21 -8.55
C LEU A 35 -15.42 -1.77 -7.20
N LYS A 36 -16.33 -2.05 -6.26
CA LYS A 36 -15.98 -2.67 -4.98
C LYS A 36 -15.39 -4.07 -5.16
N GLN A 37 -16.02 -4.89 -6.01
CA GLN A 37 -15.56 -6.26 -6.30
C GLN A 37 -14.23 -6.26 -7.07
N PHE A 38 -14.07 -5.35 -8.04
CA PHE A 38 -12.81 -5.21 -8.78
C PHE A 38 -11.66 -4.70 -7.90
N ALA A 39 -11.96 -3.83 -6.93
CA ALA A 39 -10.96 -3.36 -5.98
C ALA A 39 -10.50 -4.48 -5.04
N SER A 40 -11.41 -5.34 -4.55
CA SER A 40 -11.04 -6.43 -3.65
C SER A 40 -10.12 -7.46 -4.31
N ILE A 41 -10.34 -7.77 -5.60
CA ILE A 41 -9.46 -8.62 -6.40
C ILE A 41 -8.00 -8.16 -6.28
N ARG A 42 -7.73 -6.85 -6.38
CA ARG A 42 -6.36 -6.34 -6.26
C ARG A 42 -5.71 -6.69 -4.94
N TYR A 43 -6.46 -6.69 -3.84
CA TYR A 43 -5.93 -7.01 -2.51
C TYR A 43 -5.86 -8.51 -2.25
N GLU A 44 -6.81 -9.29 -2.76
CA GLU A 44 -6.81 -10.75 -2.68
C GLU A 44 -5.61 -11.35 -3.41
N PHE A 45 -5.30 -10.87 -4.62
CA PHE A 45 -4.13 -11.32 -5.39
C PHE A 45 -2.82 -10.63 -5.00
N ARG A 46 -2.88 -9.46 -4.33
CA ARG A 46 -1.71 -8.82 -3.69
C ARG A 46 -1.45 -9.35 -2.29
N GLN A 47 -1.82 -10.60 -2.02
CA GLN A 47 -1.18 -11.34 -0.94
C GLN A 47 0.24 -11.66 -1.39
N GLY A 48 1.16 -10.71 -1.16
CA GLY A 48 2.57 -11.07 -1.05
C GLY A 48 2.63 -12.21 -0.06
N LYS A 49 3.20 -13.36 -0.47
CA LYS A 49 3.30 -14.55 0.37
C LYS A 49 3.71 -14.11 1.77
N LYS A 50 2.78 -14.21 2.73
CA LYS A 50 3.15 -14.07 4.13
C LYS A 50 4.00 -15.28 4.41
N LEU A 51 5.32 -15.09 4.35
CA LEU A 51 6.28 -16.13 4.66
C LEU A 51 5.92 -16.64 6.05
N THR A 52 5.52 -17.91 6.12
CA THR A 52 5.41 -18.56 7.41
C THR A 52 6.82 -18.61 8.01
N PRO A 53 6.96 -18.59 9.35
CA PRO A 53 8.28 -18.66 9.99
C PRO A 53 9.14 -19.81 9.44
N GLU A 54 8.52 -20.97 9.18
CA GLU A 54 9.18 -22.15 8.58
C GLU A 54 9.66 -21.93 7.14
N GLU A 55 8.94 -21.16 6.33
CA GLU A 55 9.36 -20.80 4.97
C GLU A 55 10.45 -19.73 4.98
N ALA A 56 10.40 -18.80 5.92
CA ALA A 56 11.44 -17.78 6.14
C ALA A 56 12.76 -18.44 6.54
N GLU A 57 12.73 -19.42 7.45
CA GLU A 57 13.91 -20.18 7.88
C GLU A 57 14.55 -20.96 6.72
N LYS A 58 13.74 -21.59 5.85
CA LYS A 58 14.22 -22.28 4.64
C LYS A 58 14.89 -21.32 3.64
N LEU A 59 14.50 -20.05 3.63
CA LEU A 59 15.12 -18.99 2.83
C LEU A 59 16.31 -18.32 3.52
N GLY A 60 16.71 -18.80 4.71
CA GLY A 60 17.81 -18.25 5.50
C GLY A 60 17.48 -16.94 6.21
N ILE A 61 16.20 -16.55 6.23
CA ILE A 61 15.72 -15.37 6.96
C ILE A 61 15.44 -15.82 8.40
N LYS A 62 16.34 -15.48 9.32
CA LYS A 62 16.13 -15.71 10.75
C LYS A 62 14.99 -14.83 11.24
N THR A 63 13.95 -15.44 11.80
CA THR A 63 12.93 -14.70 12.55
C THR A 63 13.54 -14.26 13.86
N VAL A 64 13.71 -12.94 14.03
CA VAL A 64 14.16 -12.38 15.30
C VAL A 64 12.95 -11.81 16.01
N ASP A 65 12.87 -12.02 17.32
CA ASP A 65 11.83 -11.41 18.14
C ASP A 65 12.01 -9.89 18.13
N ALA A 66 11.03 -9.19 17.55
CA ALA A 66 11.11 -7.76 17.33
C ALA A 66 11.20 -7.00 18.66
N ASP A 67 10.52 -7.48 19.69
CA ASP A 67 10.47 -6.83 20.99
C ASP A 67 11.83 -6.93 21.70
N ALA A 68 12.44 -8.12 21.69
CA ALA A 68 13.77 -8.33 22.24
C ALA A 68 14.83 -7.47 21.53
N VAL A 69 14.80 -7.39 20.19
CA VAL A 69 15.72 -6.52 19.42
C VAL A 69 15.49 -5.05 19.75
N CYS A 70 14.24 -4.63 19.89
CA CYS A 70 13.95 -3.24 20.24
C CYS A 70 14.48 -2.88 21.63
N GLU A 71 14.31 -3.76 22.62
CA GLU A 71 14.88 -3.55 23.95
C GLU A 71 16.41 -3.51 23.95
N GLU A 72 17.07 -4.39 23.19
CA GLU A 72 18.53 -4.37 23.04
C GLU A 72 19.01 -3.07 22.40
N MET A 73 18.39 -2.66 21.28
CA MET A 73 18.69 -1.42 20.58
C MET A 73 18.46 -0.18 21.47
N LEU A 74 17.40 -0.18 22.28
CA LEU A 74 17.15 0.88 23.26
C LEU A 74 18.27 0.96 24.30
N LYS A 75 18.68 -0.17 24.88
CA LYS A 75 19.80 -0.22 25.84
C LYS A 75 21.12 0.24 25.23
N GLU A 76 21.35 -0.01 23.94
CA GLU A 76 22.50 0.52 23.22
C GLU A 76 22.44 2.04 23.03
N ILE A 77 21.27 2.57 22.70
CA ILE A 77 21.06 4.02 22.52
C ILE A 77 21.20 4.76 23.85
N GLU A 78 20.68 4.22 24.96
CA GLU A 78 20.83 4.80 26.30
C GLU A 78 22.30 4.92 26.74
N LYS A 79 23.16 4.01 26.28
CA LYS A 79 24.60 4.04 26.60
C LYS A 79 25.40 4.95 25.68
N LYS A 80 24.84 5.38 24.55
CA LYS A 80 25.54 6.25 23.60
C LYS A 80 25.45 7.70 24.07
N ASP A 81 26.55 8.42 23.90
CA ASP A 81 26.55 9.86 24.07
C ASP A 81 25.74 10.50 22.94
N LEU A 82 24.70 11.25 23.31
CA LEU A 82 23.81 11.94 22.38
C LEU A 82 24.26 13.38 22.12
N ASP A 83 25.17 13.92 22.94
CA ASP A 83 25.62 15.31 22.82
C ASP A 83 26.51 15.52 21.57
N ASP A 84 27.19 14.45 21.14
CA ASP A 84 28.00 14.42 19.90
C ASP A 84 27.18 14.12 18.63
N TRP A 85 25.84 14.12 18.70
CA TRP A 85 25.02 13.80 17.53
C TRP A 85 25.12 14.87 16.43
N GLN A 86 25.44 14.43 15.21
CA GLN A 86 25.55 15.30 14.04
C GLN A 86 24.65 14.83 12.88
N ASN A 87 23.91 15.77 12.28
CA ASN A 87 23.05 15.47 11.14
C ASN A 87 23.88 15.38 9.85
N ILE A 88 24.22 14.15 9.46
CA ILE A 88 24.86 13.84 8.18
C ILE A 88 23.76 13.63 7.14
N ARG A 89 23.81 14.38 6.04
CA ARG A 89 22.80 14.26 4.97
C ARG A 89 23.03 12.98 4.17
N GLY A 90 21.92 12.35 3.76
CA GLY A 90 21.95 11.25 2.81
C GLY A 90 22.52 11.66 1.44
N PRO A 91 23.10 10.71 0.69
CA PRO A 91 23.60 10.96 -0.65
C PRO A 91 22.45 11.21 -1.63
N ARG A 92 22.71 12.04 -2.65
CA ARG A 92 21.80 12.12 -3.79
C ARG A 92 21.91 10.84 -4.63
N PRO A 93 20.90 10.50 -5.46
CA PRO A 93 20.93 9.28 -6.29
C PRO A 93 22.14 9.15 -7.22
N TRP A 94 22.81 10.25 -7.53
CA TRP A 94 24.00 10.31 -8.38
C TRP A 94 25.31 10.56 -7.62
N GLU A 95 25.27 10.64 -6.28
CA GLU A 95 26.44 10.82 -5.43
C GLU A 95 26.82 9.48 -4.79
N ASP A 96 28.12 9.20 -4.68
CA ASP A 96 28.57 8.01 -3.96
C ASP A 96 28.39 8.19 -2.44
N SER A 97 27.57 7.30 -1.88
CA SER A 97 27.17 7.27 -0.48
C SER A 97 28.32 7.29 0.52
N LYS A 98 29.39 6.55 0.27
CA LYS A 98 30.47 6.35 1.25
C LYS A 98 31.38 7.56 1.30
N THR A 99 31.77 8.05 0.13
CA THR A 99 32.67 9.20 0.00
C THR A 99 32.02 10.49 0.50
N MET A 100 30.75 10.74 0.17
CA MET A 100 30.05 11.94 0.65
C MET A 100 29.82 11.97 2.16
N GLN A 101 29.50 10.82 2.78
CA GLN A 101 29.33 10.73 4.23
C GLN A 101 30.66 10.88 4.97
N ALA A 102 31.75 10.30 4.45
CA ALA A 102 33.08 10.45 5.03
C ALA A 102 33.51 11.93 5.05
N GLN A 103 33.37 12.63 3.92
CA GLN A 103 33.68 14.06 3.84
C GLN A 103 32.85 14.92 4.81
N GLN A 104 31.59 14.55 5.04
CA GLN A 104 30.74 15.27 5.99
C GLN A 104 31.18 15.04 7.44
N ARG A 105 31.56 13.81 7.80
CA ARG A 105 32.12 13.47 9.13
C ARG A 105 33.43 14.17 9.39
N GLU A 106 34.31 14.23 8.40
CA GLU A 106 35.59 14.95 8.52
C GLU A 106 35.34 16.44 8.74
N LYS A 107 34.47 17.07 7.93
CA LYS A 107 34.14 18.50 8.08
C LYS A 107 33.50 18.82 9.43
N SER A 108 32.72 17.90 9.97
CA SER A 108 32.01 18.10 11.21
C SER A 108 32.84 17.78 12.46
N ALA A 109 33.91 16.97 12.31
CA ALA A 109 34.91 16.72 13.35
C ALA A 109 35.96 17.85 13.50
N ILE A 110 36.09 18.71 12.49
CA ILE A 110 37.04 19.85 12.49
C ILE A 110 36.44 21.12 13.15
N ARG A 111 35.14 21.12 13.43
CA ARG A 111 34.41 22.28 13.98
C ARG A 111 34.40 22.28 15.49
#